data_AF-A0A662KF99-F1
#
_entry.id   AF-A0A662KF99-F1
#
_cell.length_a   1.000
_cell.length_b   1.000
_cell.length_c   1.000
_cell.angle_alpha   90.00
_cell.angle_beta   90.00
_cell.angle_gamma   90.00
#
_symmetry.space_group_name_H-M   'P 1'
#
loop_
_entity.id
_entity.type
_entity.pdbx_description
1 polymer ?
#
loop_
_entity_poly.entity_id
_entity_poly.type
_entity_poly.pdbx_seq_one_letter_code
_entity_poly.pdbx_strand_id
1 'polypeptide(L)'
;MINGALAALEQGYERVGFIDGDIYNPSMSKWFEFFFTPLEGDIDVVKAAFSRNPTDGQITRHVTKPLIAMFFPNAWEIDQPLGGEVALKKEVLKDIFTKGLKPPIGWGIDSFITMKSLIYGYTIGEVYLGQKMHGKKTLTNLQKMFIECFQEAVRMIKYFYSLSVRKKIKPIVRVTSPFKMNNSFDTVYMDIQKEVERSLVSFKLMKNLYLPHDDVFYMIKQADDFKSFYNMSKIINSNIWVELLYWFVKKYSPNLINQYYYRWKIRSLSFCLHEINTAEQAEDRTVTQAKIAFDFMYRIGERTAIDDSSKKMFFYQYR
;
A
#
# COMPACT_ATOMS: atom_id res chain seq x y z
N MET A 1 0.91 17.40 -5.03
CA MET A 1 2.24 16.88 -5.39
C MET A 1 2.69 17.28 -6.80
N ILE A 2 2.00 16.90 -7.90
CA ILE A 2 2.45 17.17 -9.28
C ILE A 2 2.85 18.64 -9.53
N ASN A 3 1.94 19.60 -9.26
CA ASN A 3 2.24 21.01 -9.50
C ASN A 3 3.41 21.52 -8.65
N GLY A 4 3.50 21.07 -7.39
CA GLY A 4 4.64 21.38 -6.51
C GLY A 4 5.96 20.80 -7.03
N ALA A 5 5.94 19.58 -7.58
CA ALA A 5 7.12 18.98 -8.20
C ALA A 5 7.62 19.79 -9.39
N LEU A 6 6.71 20.18 -10.29
CA LEU A 6 7.04 20.96 -11.49
C LEU A 6 7.57 22.35 -11.12
N ALA A 7 6.91 23.04 -10.19
CA ALA A 7 7.37 24.34 -9.71
C ALA A 7 8.75 24.25 -9.04
N ALA A 8 9.02 23.19 -8.28
CA ALA A 8 10.32 23.00 -7.64
C ALA A 8 11.44 22.70 -8.65
N LEU A 9 11.13 21.95 -9.72
CA LEU A 9 12.06 21.71 -10.83
C LEU A 9 12.38 22.99 -11.60
N GLU A 10 11.37 23.82 -11.87
CA GLU A 10 11.52 25.12 -12.54
C GLU A 10 12.40 26.09 -11.73
N GLN A 11 12.22 26.11 -10.40
CA GLN A 11 13.03 26.92 -9.49
C GLN A 11 14.41 26.31 -9.20
N GLY A 12 14.71 25.13 -9.73
CA GLY A 12 16.02 24.52 -9.65
C GLY A 12 16.39 23.89 -8.31
N TYR A 13 15.43 23.62 -7.41
CA TYR A 13 15.71 23.01 -6.10
C TYR A 13 16.33 21.62 -6.22
N GLU A 14 17.41 21.37 -5.49
CA GLU A 14 18.18 20.12 -5.55
C GLU A 14 17.54 18.96 -4.77
N ARG A 15 16.73 19.27 -3.76
CA ARG A 15 16.01 18.29 -2.92
C ARG A 15 14.61 18.83 -2.64
N VAL A 16 13.60 17.98 -2.79
CA VAL A 16 12.18 18.38 -2.66
C VAL A 16 11.47 17.40 -1.75
N GLY A 17 10.78 17.91 -0.74
CA GLY A 17 9.94 17.15 0.18
C GLY A 17 8.46 17.47 -0.02
N PHE A 18 7.63 16.45 0.09
CA PHE A 18 6.18 16.56 0.21
C PHE A 18 5.78 16.18 1.62
N ILE A 19 4.88 16.96 2.21
CA ILE A 19 4.34 16.77 3.55
C ILE A 19 2.85 17.06 3.46
N ASP A 20 2.01 16.24 4.08
CA ASP A 20 0.59 16.50 4.12
C ASP A 20 0.29 17.81 4.90
N GLY A 21 -0.54 18.68 4.32
CA GLY A 21 -0.84 19.99 4.87
C GLY A 21 -1.71 19.99 6.14
N ASP A 22 -2.27 18.83 6.50
CA ASP A 22 -3.06 18.62 7.72
C ASP A 22 -2.23 18.04 8.89
N ILE A 23 -0.91 17.92 8.73
CA ILE A 23 -0.01 17.47 9.80
C ILE A 23 0.30 18.61 10.76
N TYR A 24 0.05 18.36 12.04
CA TYR A 24 0.57 19.15 13.13
C TYR A 24 1.55 18.30 13.96
N ASN A 25 2.83 18.69 13.98
CA ASN A 25 3.82 18.09 14.87
C ASN A 25 4.71 19.18 15.51
N PRO A 26 4.75 19.29 16.86
CA PRO A 26 5.61 20.25 17.56
C PRO A 26 7.12 20.12 17.24
N SER A 27 7.56 18.96 16.72
CA SER A 27 8.94 18.65 16.35
C SER A 27 9.20 18.70 14.83
N MET A 28 8.38 19.41 14.05
CA MET A 28 8.49 19.43 12.58
C MET A 28 9.87 19.88 12.06
N SER A 29 10.58 20.78 12.76
CA SER A 29 11.95 21.17 12.40
C SER A 29 12.91 19.96 12.44
N LYS A 30 12.83 19.14 13.49
CA LYS A 30 13.61 17.90 13.59
C LYS A 30 13.18 16.88 12.56
N TRP A 31 11.89 16.82 12.19
CA TRP A 31 11.46 15.94 11.08
C TRP A 31 12.24 16.28 9.81
N PHE A 32 12.29 17.55 9.43
CA PHE A 32 12.98 17.97 8.21
C PHE A 32 14.48 17.65 8.22
N GLU A 33 15.15 17.80 9.36
CA GLU A 33 16.55 17.38 9.51
C GLU A 33 16.74 15.90 9.11
N PHE A 34 16.01 14.98 9.74
CA PHE A 34 16.15 13.53 9.47
C PHE A 34 15.56 13.10 8.12
N PHE A 35 14.66 13.90 7.56
CA PHE A 35 13.99 13.63 6.31
C PHE A 35 14.82 14.05 5.09
N PHE A 36 15.61 15.12 5.19
CA PHE A 36 16.47 15.60 4.10
C PHE A 36 17.93 15.15 4.20
N THR A 37 18.50 14.99 5.40
CA THR A 37 19.91 14.58 5.59
C THR A 37 20.27 13.31 4.79
N PRO A 38 19.44 12.26 4.73
CA PRO A 38 19.81 11.05 3.99
C PRO A 38 19.99 11.29 2.48
N LEU A 39 19.33 12.32 1.91
CA LEU A 39 19.47 12.71 0.50
C LEU A 39 20.81 13.41 0.19
N GLU A 40 21.66 13.65 1.18
CA GLU A 40 23.03 14.13 0.98
C GLU A 40 23.99 12.98 0.61
N GLY A 41 23.65 11.74 0.98
CA GLY A 41 24.43 10.55 0.67
C GLY A 41 23.83 9.72 -0.47
N ASP A 42 23.91 8.39 -0.35
CA ASP A 42 23.53 7.42 -1.40
C ASP A 42 22.03 7.12 -1.48
N ILE A 43 21.21 7.76 -0.64
CA ILE A 43 19.75 7.61 -0.67
C ILE A 43 19.18 8.62 -1.67
N ASP A 44 18.32 8.13 -2.56
CA ASP A 44 17.72 8.91 -3.65
C ASP A 44 16.32 9.41 -3.28
N VAL A 45 15.60 8.61 -2.49
CA VAL A 45 14.24 8.86 -2.01
C VAL A 45 14.17 8.54 -0.52
N VAL A 46 13.67 9.46 0.28
CA VAL A 46 13.38 9.24 1.71
C VAL A 46 11.87 9.15 1.90
N LYS A 47 11.43 8.06 2.51
CA LYS A 47 10.04 7.84 2.95
C LYS A 47 9.97 7.97 4.45
N ALA A 48 8.96 8.67 4.97
CA ALA A 48 8.70 8.65 6.40
C ALA A 48 7.83 7.46 6.79
N ALA A 49 8.10 6.91 7.96
CA ALA A 49 7.26 5.94 8.64
C ALA A 49 6.81 6.49 10.00
N PHE A 50 5.60 6.13 10.42
CA PHE A 50 4.98 6.61 11.65
C PHE A 50 4.30 5.48 12.42
N SER A 51 4.18 5.65 13.74
CA SER A 51 3.21 4.92 14.55
C SER A 51 1.80 5.32 14.13
N ARG A 52 0.94 4.34 13.85
CA ARG A 52 -0.46 4.50 13.43
C ARG A 52 -1.38 3.60 14.24
N ASN A 53 -2.65 4.00 14.33
CA ASN A 53 -3.66 3.19 15.01
C ASN A 53 -3.75 1.78 14.37
N PRO A 54 -3.95 0.70 15.15
CA PRO A 54 -4.05 -0.66 14.63
C PRO A 54 -5.12 -0.84 13.55
N THR A 55 -6.22 -0.09 13.64
CA THR A 55 -7.35 -0.17 12.69
C THR A 55 -7.17 0.73 11.46
N ASP A 56 -6.10 1.52 11.40
CA ASP A 56 -5.78 2.41 10.30
C ASP A 56 -4.81 1.78 9.27
N GLY A 57 -4.64 2.42 8.12
CA GLY A 57 -3.71 2.00 7.08
C GLY A 57 -4.17 0.78 6.29
N GLN A 58 -5.46 0.48 6.29
CA GLN A 58 -6.03 -0.76 5.76
C GLN A 58 -5.74 -1.00 4.26
N ILE A 59 -5.61 0.07 3.45
CA ILE A 59 -5.18 -0.03 2.05
C ILE A 59 -3.70 -0.42 1.98
N THR A 60 -2.84 0.22 2.79
CA THR A 60 -1.43 -0.16 2.89
C THR A 60 -1.28 -1.62 3.30
N ARG A 61 -1.97 -2.04 4.37
CA ARG A 61 -1.86 -3.38 4.97
C ARG A 61 -2.28 -4.48 4.00
N HIS A 62 -3.45 -4.32 3.34
CA HIS A 62 -4.06 -5.39 2.56
C HIS A 62 -3.94 -5.22 1.04
N VAL A 63 -3.42 -4.10 0.55
CA VAL A 63 -3.23 -3.88 -0.89
C VAL A 63 -1.77 -3.59 -1.18
N THR A 64 -1.29 -2.39 -0.84
CA THR A 64 -0.05 -1.88 -1.41
C THR A 64 1.18 -2.65 -0.91
N LYS A 65 1.29 -2.94 0.40
CA LYS A 65 2.44 -3.66 0.95
C LYS A 65 2.50 -5.12 0.48
N PRO A 66 1.40 -5.91 0.49
CA PRO A 66 1.41 -7.26 -0.11
C PRO A 66 1.73 -7.26 -1.61
N LEU A 67 1.20 -6.31 -2.39
CA LEU A 67 1.53 -6.18 -3.80
C LEU A 67 3.01 -5.84 -4.02
N ILE A 68 3.58 -4.96 -3.20
CA ILE A 68 5.02 -4.69 -3.21
C ILE A 68 5.81 -5.96 -2.91
N ALA A 69 5.41 -6.72 -1.90
CA ALA A 69 6.09 -7.96 -1.55
C ALA A 69 6.03 -9.03 -2.65
N MET A 70 4.91 -9.15 -3.37
CA MET A 70 4.78 -10.07 -4.50
C MET A 70 5.66 -9.65 -5.69
N PHE A 71 5.55 -8.39 -6.11
CA PHE A 71 6.05 -7.96 -7.43
C PHE A 71 7.37 -7.21 -7.38
N PHE A 72 7.79 -6.79 -6.18
CA PHE A 72 9.03 -6.07 -5.93
C PHE A 72 9.76 -6.69 -4.72
N PRO A 73 10.24 -7.94 -4.82
CA PRO A 73 10.58 -8.81 -3.69
C PRO A 73 11.70 -8.31 -2.75
N ASN A 74 12.50 -7.31 -3.14
CA ASN A 74 13.50 -6.68 -2.24
C ASN A 74 12.96 -5.47 -1.48
N ALA A 75 11.74 -5.02 -1.77
CA ALA A 75 11.12 -3.84 -1.17
C ALA A 75 10.00 -4.19 -0.18
N TRP A 76 9.80 -5.46 0.14
CA TRP A 76 8.71 -5.94 1.01
C TRP A 76 8.76 -5.36 2.44
N GLU A 77 9.93 -4.92 2.88
CA GLU A 77 10.15 -4.32 4.19
C GLU A 77 9.63 -2.87 4.30
N ILE A 78 9.27 -2.20 3.20
CA ILE A 78 8.73 -0.84 3.27
C ILE A 78 7.49 -0.79 4.19
N ASP A 79 7.45 0.12 5.15
CA ASP A 79 6.38 0.18 6.15
C ASP A 79 5.18 0.98 5.68
N GLN A 80 5.44 2.10 5.00
CA GLN A 80 4.38 3.03 4.57
C GLN A 80 4.50 3.44 3.10
N PRO A 81 4.27 2.52 2.15
CA PRO A 81 4.35 2.81 0.72
C PRO A 81 3.33 3.86 0.22
N LEU A 82 2.29 4.14 1.01
CA LEU A 82 1.28 5.17 0.73
C LEU A 82 1.43 6.44 1.59
N GLY A 83 2.51 6.60 2.36
CA GLY A 83 2.68 7.82 3.18
C GLY A 83 2.85 9.06 2.30
N GLY A 84 2.19 10.18 2.61
CA GLY A 84 2.35 11.44 1.86
C GLY A 84 3.72 12.10 2.05
N GLU A 85 4.42 11.70 3.11
CA GLU A 85 5.73 12.21 3.48
C GLU A 85 6.82 11.50 2.69
N VAL A 86 7.20 12.11 1.56
CA VAL A 86 8.34 11.68 0.74
C VAL A 86 9.27 12.85 0.37
N ALA A 87 10.58 12.64 0.45
CA ALA A 87 11.59 13.56 -0.07
C ALA A 87 12.44 12.90 -1.15
N LEU A 88 12.82 13.66 -2.18
CA LEU A 88 13.53 13.14 -3.34
C LEU A 88 14.64 14.12 -3.78
N LYS A 89 15.72 13.57 -4.34
CA LYS A 89 16.68 14.36 -5.13
C LYS A 89 16.05 14.87 -6.43
N LYS A 90 16.50 16.01 -6.94
CA LYS A 90 16.02 16.66 -8.17
C LYS A 90 15.99 15.73 -9.38
N GLU A 91 17.06 14.97 -9.62
CA GLU A 91 17.12 14.05 -10.76
C GLU A 91 16.08 12.92 -10.66
N VAL A 92 15.81 12.44 -9.44
CA VAL A 92 14.79 11.43 -9.17
C VAL A 92 13.40 12.01 -9.40
N LEU A 93 13.15 13.22 -8.89
CA LEU A 93 11.90 13.94 -9.09
C LEU A 93 11.63 14.16 -10.59
N LYS A 94 12.64 14.63 -11.33
CA LYS A 94 12.56 14.79 -12.79
C LYS A 94 12.21 13.48 -13.47
N ASP A 95 12.90 12.39 -13.16
CA ASP A 95 12.68 11.10 -13.81
C ASP A 95 11.31 10.51 -13.49
N ILE A 96 10.88 10.57 -12.22
CA ILE A 96 9.57 10.07 -11.77
C ILE A 96 8.43 10.86 -12.40
N PHE A 97 8.55 12.18 -12.58
CA PHE A 97 7.43 12.98 -13.08
C PHE A 97 7.43 13.16 -14.61
N THR A 98 8.56 12.94 -15.31
CA THR A 98 8.66 13.22 -16.76
C THR A 98 8.89 11.99 -17.66
N LYS A 99 9.56 10.93 -17.19
CA LYS A 99 9.90 9.76 -18.04
C LYS A 99 8.88 8.63 -17.94
N GLY A 100 8.53 7.98 -19.05
CA GLY A 100 7.67 6.80 -19.04
C GLY A 100 6.20 7.11 -18.70
N LEU A 101 5.60 6.35 -17.77
CA LEU A 101 4.23 6.60 -17.34
C LEU A 101 4.05 7.96 -16.67
N LYS A 102 3.02 8.71 -17.06
CA LYS A 102 2.61 9.96 -16.39
C LYS A 102 2.09 9.70 -14.97
N PRO A 103 2.31 10.62 -14.02
CA PRO A 103 1.76 10.53 -12.67
C PRO A 103 0.22 10.57 -12.68
N PRO A 104 -0.44 9.81 -11.79
CA PRO A 104 -1.89 9.87 -11.66
C PRO A 104 -2.34 11.15 -10.93
N ILE A 105 -3.56 11.60 -11.21
CA ILE A 105 -4.24 12.61 -10.39
C ILE A 105 -5.03 11.87 -9.31
N GLY A 106 -4.85 12.26 -8.04
CA GLY A 106 -5.56 11.68 -6.89
C GLY A 106 -4.68 10.83 -5.98
N TRP A 107 -5.29 9.90 -5.26
CA TRP A 107 -4.70 9.08 -4.18
C TRP A 107 -3.70 8.03 -4.68
N GLY A 108 -3.63 7.77 -5.99
CA GLY A 108 -2.64 6.86 -6.57
C GLY A 108 -1.20 7.39 -6.50
N ILE A 109 -1.01 8.70 -6.30
CA ILE A 109 0.31 9.34 -6.47
C ILE A 109 1.41 8.74 -5.57
N ASP A 110 1.09 8.33 -4.35
CA ASP A 110 2.08 7.74 -3.43
C ASP A 110 2.52 6.34 -3.87
N SER A 111 1.58 5.54 -4.39
CA SER A 111 1.90 4.25 -5.01
C SER A 111 2.77 4.45 -6.25
N PHE A 112 2.44 5.45 -7.07
CA PHE A 112 3.21 5.78 -8.26
C PHE A 112 4.64 6.17 -7.91
N ILE A 113 4.85 7.12 -6.98
CA ILE A 113 6.19 7.56 -6.57
C ILE A 113 6.99 6.38 -6.00
N THR A 114 6.40 5.63 -5.06
CA THR A 114 7.08 4.49 -4.41
C THR A 114 7.45 3.41 -5.43
N MET A 115 6.48 2.90 -6.20
CA MET A 115 6.74 1.81 -7.15
C MET A 115 7.63 2.26 -8.31
N LYS A 116 7.47 3.48 -8.83
CA LYS A 116 8.32 4.00 -9.90
C LYS A 116 9.77 4.19 -9.44
N SER A 117 9.98 4.60 -8.19
CA SER A 117 11.33 4.65 -7.59
C SER A 117 12.00 3.28 -7.60
N LEU A 118 11.26 2.23 -7.20
CA LEU A 118 11.73 0.85 -7.24
C LEU A 118 12.03 0.38 -8.68
N ILE A 119 11.12 0.66 -9.62
CA ILE A 119 11.25 0.25 -11.03
C ILE A 119 12.47 0.89 -11.70
N TYR A 120 12.78 2.15 -11.35
CA TYR A 120 13.94 2.85 -11.88
C TYR A 120 15.25 2.55 -11.13
N GLY A 121 15.20 1.73 -10.07
CA GLY A 121 16.39 1.26 -9.36
C GLY A 121 17.00 2.30 -8.40
N TYR A 122 16.21 3.28 -7.98
CA TYR A 122 16.63 4.28 -6.99
C TYR A 122 16.73 3.66 -5.60
N THR A 123 17.66 4.17 -4.80
CA THR A 123 17.81 3.78 -3.39
C THR A 123 16.74 4.46 -2.55
N ILE A 124 15.87 3.68 -1.91
CA ILE A 124 14.84 4.21 -0.99
C ILE A 124 15.33 4.03 0.44
N GLY A 125 15.44 5.13 1.17
CA GLY A 125 15.60 5.16 2.62
C GLY A 125 14.25 5.34 3.31
N GLU A 126 14.04 4.65 4.43
CA GLU A 126 12.86 4.85 5.28
C GLU A 126 13.28 5.33 6.66
N VAL A 127 12.71 6.45 7.10
CA VAL A 127 13.01 7.11 8.37
C VAL A 127 11.75 7.11 9.26
N TYR A 128 11.88 6.61 10.47
CA TYR A 128 10.79 6.69 11.45
C TYR A 128 10.72 8.10 12.04
N LEU A 129 9.55 8.74 12.05
CA LEU A 129 9.38 10.12 12.49
C LEU A 129 8.40 10.27 13.67
N GLY A 130 8.12 9.19 14.38
CA GLY A 130 7.23 9.22 15.55
C GLY A 130 5.78 8.93 15.18
N GLN A 131 4.84 9.67 15.78
CA GLN A 131 3.40 9.48 15.56
C GLN A 131 2.86 10.54 14.58
N LYS A 132 1.95 10.12 13.70
CA LYS A 132 1.17 11.02 12.84
C LYS A 132 -0.25 11.12 13.37
N MET A 133 -0.71 12.33 13.66
CA MET A 133 -2.11 12.60 13.96
C MET A 133 -2.81 13.04 12.67
N HIS A 134 -3.88 12.35 12.28
CA HIS A 134 -4.73 12.75 11.17
C HIS A 134 -6.19 12.41 11.48
N GLY A 135 -7.10 12.97 10.68
CA GLY A 135 -8.54 12.74 10.83
C GLY A 135 -8.91 11.26 10.74
N LYS A 136 -9.90 10.87 11.54
CA LYS A 136 -10.50 9.52 11.52
C LYS A 136 -11.20 9.31 10.17
N LYS A 137 -10.85 8.25 9.46
CA LYS A 137 -11.51 7.85 8.21
C LYS A 137 -12.16 6.50 8.40
N THR A 138 -13.33 6.35 7.80
CA THR A 138 -14.02 5.08 7.79
C THR A 138 -13.72 4.27 6.52
N LEU A 139 -13.87 2.94 6.56
CA LEU A 139 -13.63 2.10 5.37
C LEU A 139 -14.55 2.45 4.20
N THR A 140 -15.75 2.96 4.49
CA THR A 140 -16.66 3.49 3.46
C THR A 140 -16.09 4.76 2.81
N ASN A 141 -15.55 5.69 3.60
CA ASN A 141 -14.92 6.90 3.05
C ASN A 141 -13.65 6.60 2.24
N LEU A 142 -13.02 5.46 2.48
CA LEU A 142 -11.83 5.02 1.76
C LEU A 142 -12.12 4.38 0.40
N GLN A 143 -13.37 4.26 -0.07
CA GLN A 143 -13.67 3.61 -1.35
C GLN A 143 -12.94 4.26 -2.53
N LYS A 144 -13.02 5.59 -2.67
CA LYS A 144 -12.32 6.31 -3.76
C LYS A 144 -10.81 6.11 -3.68
N MET A 145 -10.24 6.21 -2.47
CA MET A 145 -8.81 5.99 -2.23
C MET A 145 -8.39 4.56 -2.59
N PHE A 146 -9.17 3.55 -2.18
CA PHE A 146 -8.91 2.16 -2.53
C PHE A 146 -8.87 1.97 -4.04
N ILE A 147 -9.88 2.49 -4.75
CA ILE A 147 -9.99 2.38 -6.21
C ILE A 147 -8.73 2.95 -6.86
N GLU A 148 -8.39 4.21 -6.56
CA GLU A 148 -7.26 4.90 -7.18
C GLU A 148 -5.92 4.24 -6.83
N CYS A 149 -5.68 3.88 -5.56
CA CYS A 149 -4.46 3.20 -5.15
C CYS A 149 -4.32 1.81 -5.77
N PHE A 150 -5.39 1.01 -5.81
CA PHE A 150 -5.35 -0.35 -6.37
C PHE A 150 -5.12 -0.30 -7.88
N GLN A 151 -5.85 0.56 -8.60
CA GLN A 151 -5.66 0.74 -10.04
C GLN A 151 -4.24 1.20 -10.37
N GLU A 152 -3.70 2.12 -9.58
CA GLU A 152 -2.33 2.59 -9.77
C GLU A 152 -1.30 1.50 -9.50
N ALA A 153 -1.47 0.72 -8.43
CA ALA A 153 -0.60 -0.42 -8.15
C ALA A 153 -0.60 -1.42 -9.31
N VAL A 154 -1.78 -1.78 -9.84
CA VAL A 154 -1.89 -2.66 -11.02
C VAL A 154 -1.21 -2.03 -12.25
N ARG A 155 -1.38 -0.73 -12.48
CA ARG A 155 -0.76 0.00 -13.59
C ARG A 155 0.76 -0.05 -13.50
N MET A 156 1.32 0.17 -12.32
CA MET A 156 2.78 0.13 -12.07
C MET A 156 3.35 -1.28 -12.19
N ILE A 157 2.65 -2.30 -11.69
CA ILE A 157 3.05 -3.70 -11.87
C ILE A 157 3.07 -4.05 -13.35
N LYS A 158 2.01 -3.75 -14.10
CA LYS A 158 1.97 -4.01 -15.56
C LYS A 158 3.08 -3.27 -16.30
N TYR A 159 3.36 -2.03 -15.92
CA TYR A 159 4.47 -1.26 -16.48
C TYR A 159 5.82 -1.93 -16.24
N PHE A 160 6.11 -2.32 -14.99
CA PHE A 160 7.33 -3.04 -14.64
C PHE A 160 7.52 -4.30 -15.51
N TYR A 161 6.45 -5.07 -15.70
CA TYR A 161 6.51 -6.29 -16.51
C TYR A 161 6.58 -6.04 -18.03
N SER A 162 6.16 -4.87 -18.50
CA SER A 162 6.27 -4.47 -19.92
C SER A 162 7.66 -3.95 -20.32
N LEU A 163 8.51 -3.60 -19.37
CA LEU A 163 9.86 -3.09 -19.67
C LEU A 163 10.72 -4.17 -20.31
N SER A 164 11.43 -3.81 -21.38
CA SER A 164 12.40 -4.67 -22.04
C SER A 164 13.63 -4.93 -21.17
N VAL A 165 14.01 -3.97 -20.35
CA VAL A 165 15.10 -4.06 -19.38
C VAL A 165 14.59 -3.59 -18.03
N ARG A 166 14.70 -4.44 -17.01
CA ARG A 166 14.30 -4.13 -15.63
C ARG A 166 15.53 -3.83 -14.80
N LYS A 167 15.49 -2.75 -14.02
CA LYS A 167 16.56 -2.43 -13.07
C LYS A 167 16.49 -3.35 -11.85
N LYS A 168 17.64 -3.58 -11.21
CA LYS A 168 17.71 -4.31 -9.94
C LYS A 168 16.96 -3.52 -8.86
N ILE A 169 15.98 -4.17 -8.22
CA ILE A 169 15.28 -3.59 -7.07
C ILE A 169 16.21 -3.71 -5.87
N LYS A 170 16.56 -2.56 -5.27
CA LYS A 170 17.41 -2.48 -4.08
C LYS A 170 16.59 -2.73 -2.82
N PRO A 171 17.19 -3.30 -1.75
CA PRO A 171 16.60 -3.32 -0.43
C PRO A 171 16.28 -1.91 0.09
N ILE A 172 15.30 -1.81 0.99
CA ILE A 172 14.98 -0.56 1.68
C ILE A 172 16.09 -0.29 2.71
N VAL A 173 16.65 0.93 2.69
CA VAL A 173 17.65 1.36 3.66
C VAL A 173 16.95 1.93 4.89
N ARG A 174 17.21 1.38 6.07
CA ARG A 174 16.66 1.94 7.32
C ARG A 174 17.53 3.12 7.77
N VAL A 175 16.90 4.29 7.89
CA VAL A 175 17.54 5.52 8.36
C VAL A 175 17.31 5.66 9.85
N THR A 176 18.40 5.79 10.61
CA THR A 176 18.34 6.00 12.06
C THR A 176 17.66 7.32 12.38
N SER A 177 16.78 7.32 13.39
CA SER A 177 16.12 8.51 13.89
C SER A 177 16.12 8.54 15.42
N PRO A 178 16.00 9.71 16.06
CA PRO A 178 15.91 9.84 17.51
C PRO A 178 14.47 9.60 18.02
N PHE A 179 13.50 9.44 17.12
CA PHE A 179 12.10 9.29 17.50
C PHE A 179 11.85 7.90 18.08
N LYS A 180 11.26 7.86 19.27
CA LYS A 180 10.87 6.60 19.91
C LYS A 180 9.50 6.14 19.43
N MET A 181 9.32 4.83 19.35
CA MET A 181 8.04 4.24 19.00
C MET A 181 7.00 4.60 20.07
N ASN A 182 5.86 5.16 19.66
CA ASN A 182 4.77 5.51 20.57
C ASN A 182 3.46 4.93 20.04
N ASN A 183 2.99 3.89 20.71
CA ASN A 183 1.78 3.17 20.33
C ASN A 183 0.56 3.56 21.18
N SER A 184 0.62 4.72 21.85
CA SER A 184 -0.52 5.29 22.55
C SER A 184 -1.42 6.01 21.55
N PHE A 185 -2.60 5.44 21.27
CA PHE A 185 -3.60 6.01 20.37
C PHE A 185 -4.93 6.16 21.10
N ASP A 186 -5.80 7.03 20.59
CA ASP A 186 -7.22 7.05 20.95
C ASP A 186 -7.80 5.63 20.93
N THR A 187 -8.48 5.25 22.01
CA THR A 187 -9.08 3.91 22.18
C THR A 187 -10.12 3.59 21.12
N VAL A 188 -10.74 4.59 20.49
CA VAL A 188 -11.74 4.41 19.42
C VAL A 188 -11.37 5.26 18.20
N TYR A 189 -10.55 4.70 17.31
CA TYR A 189 -10.29 5.25 15.98
C TYR A 189 -11.43 4.93 15.01
N MET A 190 -11.93 3.71 15.05
CA MET A 190 -13.02 3.21 14.21
C MET A 190 -13.93 2.28 15.01
N ASP A 191 -15.23 2.51 14.95
CA ASP A 191 -16.24 1.62 15.53
C ASP A 191 -16.49 0.45 14.57
N ILE A 192 -15.78 -0.67 14.79
CA ILE A 192 -15.79 -1.81 13.87
C ILE A 192 -17.18 -2.44 13.75
N GLN A 193 -17.96 -2.48 14.83
CA GLN A 193 -19.32 -3.03 14.76
C GLN A 193 -20.20 -2.17 13.85
N LYS A 194 -20.22 -0.85 14.06
CA LYS A 194 -20.97 0.07 13.20
C LYS A 194 -20.49 0.03 11.75
N GLU A 195 -19.19 -0.17 11.52
CA GLU A 195 -18.62 -0.35 10.18
C GLU A 195 -19.13 -1.62 9.48
N VAL A 196 -19.26 -2.73 10.20
CA VAL A 196 -19.84 -3.95 9.66
C VAL A 196 -21.30 -3.71 9.30
N GLU A 197 -22.11 -3.24 10.25
CA GLU A 197 -23.57 -3.11 10.11
C GLU A 197 -23.96 -2.29 8.87
N ARG A 198 -23.33 -1.12 8.68
CA ARG A 198 -23.59 -0.28 7.51
C ARG A 198 -23.04 -0.83 6.19
N SER A 199 -22.16 -1.83 6.23
CA SER A 199 -21.56 -2.43 5.03
C SER A 199 -22.36 -3.62 4.51
N LEU A 200 -23.16 -4.28 5.35
CA LEU A 200 -23.91 -5.51 5.03
C LEU A 200 -24.73 -5.37 3.74
N VAL A 201 -25.49 -4.28 3.61
CA VAL A 201 -26.31 -4.02 2.41
C VAL A 201 -25.44 -3.95 1.16
N SER A 202 -24.29 -3.27 1.22
CA SER A 202 -23.39 -3.13 0.08
C SER A 202 -22.73 -4.45 -0.31
N PHE A 203 -22.50 -5.36 0.64
CA PHE A 203 -21.92 -6.68 0.36
C PHE A 203 -22.85 -7.57 -0.45
N LYS A 204 -24.17 -7.36 -0.37
CA LYS A 204 -25.15 -8.07 -1.22
C LYS A 204 -24.94 -7.79 -2.72
N LEU A 205 -24.32 -6.67 -3.08
CA LEU A 205 -23.98 -6.28 -4.46
C LEU A 205 -22.77 -7.05 -5.03
N MET A 206 -22.10 -7.89 -4.23
CA MET A 206 -20.99 -8.70 -4.72
C MET A 206 -21.47 -9.77 -5.73
N LYS A 207 -20.80 -9.78 -6.87
CA LYS A 207 -20.92 -10.79 -7.93
C LYS A 207 -19.80 -11.82 -7.77
N ASN A 208 -20.05 -13.05 -8.23
CA ASN A 208 -19.05 -14.11 -8.22
C ASN A 208 -17.99 -13.79 -9.29
N LEU A 209 -16.71 -13.84 -8.92
CA LEU A 209 -15.58 -13.58 -9.83
C LEU A 209 -14.95 -14.87 -10.38
N TYR A 210 -15.35 -16.03 -9.86
CA TYR A 210 -14.78 -17.35 -10.19
C TYR A 210 -13.25 -17.35 -10.07
N LEU A 211 -12.75 -16.73 -8.99
CA LEU A 211 -11.35 -16.71 -8.61
C LEU A 211 -11.11 -17.65 -7.42
N PRO A 212 -9.88 -18.15 -7.22
CA PRO A 212 -9.54 -18.91 -6.02
C PRO A 212 -9.92 -18.16 -4.74
N HIS A 213 -10.55 -18.88 -3.82
CA HIS A 213 -11.09 -18.40 -2.54
C HIS A 213 -12.21 -17.34 -2.62
N ASP A 214 -12.75 -17.04 -3.81
CA ASP A 214 -13.86 -16.07 -3.94
C ASP A 214 -15.15 -16.57 -3.27
N ASP A 215 -15.32 -17.89 -3.20
CA ASP A 215 -16.43 -18.59 -2.54
C ASP A 215 -16.54 -18.21 -1.06
N VAL A 216 -15.42 -18.04 -0.36
CA VAL A 216 -15.38 -17.58 1.04
C VAL A 216 -16.04 -16.20 1.18
N PHE A 217 -15.73 -15.26 0.28
CA PHE A 217 -16.31 -13.92 0.31
C PHE A 217 -17.78 -13.93 -0.12
N TYR A 218 -18.13 -14.82 -1.06
CA TYR A 218 -19.51 -15.01 -1.51
C TYR A 218 -20.40 -15.60 -0.42
N MET A 219 -19.86 -16.50 0.40
CA MET A 219 -20.49 -16.98 1.62
C MET A 219 -20.69 -15.82 2.60
N ILE A 220 -19.64 -15.07 2.94
CA ILE A 220 -19.70 -13.96 3.92
C ILE A 220 -20.69 -12.87 3.51
N LYS A 221 -20.90 -12.65 2.20
CA LYS A 221 -21.91 -11.71 1.71
C LYS A 221 -23.32 -12.01 2.24
N GLN A 222 -23.60 -13.26 2.62
CA GLN A 222 -24.90 -13.69 3.12
C GLN A 222 -25.15 -13.30 4.57
N ALA A 223 -24.16 -12.76 5.28
CA ALA A 223 -24.37 -12.19 6.62
C ALA A 223 -25.44 -11.08 6.59
N ASP A 224 -26.35 -11.13 7.55
CA ASP A 224 -27.49 -10.19 7.68
C ASP A 224 -27.38 -9.32 8.93
N ASP A 225 -26.46 -9.64 9.83
CA ASP A 225 -26.18 -8.89 11.05
C ASP A 225 -24.69 -8.97 11.43
N PHE A 226 -24.30 -8.24 12.48
CA PHE A 226 -22.93 -8.26 12.98
C PHE A 226 -22.48 -9.66 13.42
N LYS A 227 -23.35 -10.42 14.09
CA LYS A 227 -23.00 -11.73 14.68
C LYS A 227 -22.71 -12.77 13.59
N SER A 228 -23.54 -12.84 12.56
CA SER A 228 -23.35 -13.68 11.39
C SER A 228 -22.08 -13.28 10.65
N PHE A 229 -21.86 -11.98 10.40
CA PHE A 229 -20.61 -11.50 9.78
C PHE A 229 -19.38 -11.89 10.58
N TYR A 230 -19.38 -11.61 11.89
CA TYR A 230 -18.27 -11.92 12.80
C TYR A 230 -17.90 -13.40 12.75
N ASN A 231 -18.88 -14.30 12.79
CA ASN A 231 -18.61 -15.73 12.76
C ASN A 231 -18.14 -16.21 11.39
N MET A 232 -18.76 -15.74 10.30
CA MET A 232 -18.43 -16.16 8.95
C MET A 232 -17.06 -15.64 8.49
N SER A 233 -16.64 -14.46 8.95
CA SER A 233 -15.37 -13.86 8.51
C SER A 233 -14.14 -14.47 9.17
N LYS A 234 -14.26 -15.22 10.27
CA LYS A 234 -13.14 -15.87 11.00
C LYS A 234 -12.24 -16.73 10.11
N ILE A 235 -12.80 -17.30 9.05
CA ILE A 235 -12.07 -18.16 8.12
C ILE A 235 -11.04 -17.38 7.29
N ILE A 236 -11.23 -16.08 7.08
CA ILE A 236 -10.32 -15.26 6.28
C ILE A 236 -8.98 -15.14 7.01
N ASN A 237 -7.93 -15.53 6.31
CA ASN A 237 -6.55 -15.39 6.77
C ASN A 237 -5.65 -14.84 5.65
N SER A 238 -4.40 -14.57 5.99
CA SER A 238 -3.41 -14.02 5.07
C SER A 238 -3.17 -14.87 3.81
N ASN A 239 -3.23 -16.21 3.87
CA ASN A 239 -3.01 -17.04 2.67
C ASN A 239 -4.17 -16.88 1.67
N ILE A 240 -5.42 -16.97 2.16
CA ILE A 240 -6.63 -16.75 1.35
C ILE A 240 -6.58 -15.38 0.67
N TRP A 241 -6.27 -14.34 1.45
CA TRP A 241 -6.24 -12.98 0.93
C TRP A 241 -5.12 -12.76 -0.09
N VAL A 242 -3.92 -13.24 0.19
CA VAL A 242 -2.75 -13.09 -0.69
C VAL A 242 -3.00 -13.72 -2.04
N GLU A 243 -3.53 -14.95 -2.08
CA GLU A 243 -3.82 -15.62 -3.34
C GLU A 243 -4.93 -14.90 -4.13
N LEU A 244 -6.02 -14.50 -3.47
CA LEU A 244 -7.10 -13.75 -4.12
C LEU A 244 -6.60 -12.41 -4.68
N LEU A 245 -5.78 -11.68 -3.91
CA LEU A 245 -5.19 -10.40 -4.32
C LEU A 245 -4.29 -10.55 -5.54
N TYR A 246 -3.47 -11.61 -5.59
CA TYR A 246 -2.68 -11.94 -6.78
C TYR A 246 -3.59 -12.11 -8.01
N TRP A 247 -4.71 -12.83 -7.88
CA TRP A 247 -5.65 -13.02 -8.98
C TRP A 247 -6.38 -11.75 -9.39
N PHE A 248 -6.65 -10.81 -8.48
CA PHE A 248 -7.16 -9.49 -8.84
C PHE A 248 -6.22 -8.76 -9.79
N VAL A 249 -4.90 -8.90 -9.62
CA VAL A 249 -3.91 -8.29 -10.52
C VAL A 249 -3.86 -9.03 -11.86
N LYS A 250 -3.77 -10.38 -11.82
CA LYS A 250 -3.65 -11.23 -13.03
C LYS A 250 -4.85 -11.11 -13.96
N LYS A 251 -6.05 -11.05 -13.41
CA LYS A 251 -7.32 -10.94 -14.13
C LYS A 251 -7.97 -9.57 -13.93
N TYR A 252 -7.16 -8.53 -13.74
CA TYR A 252 -7.66 -7.18 -13.50
C TYR A 252 -8.59 -6.71 -14.62
N SER A 253 -9.78 -6.25 -14.23
CA SER A 253 -10.71 -5.53 -15.09
C SER A 253 -11.21 -4.26 -14.38
N PRO A 254 -11.17 -3.08 -15.03
CA PRO A 254 -11.71 -1.86 -14.43
C PRO A 254 -13.22 -1.97 -14.14
N ASN A 255 -13.95 -2.78 -14.90
CA ASN A 255 -15.39 -3.01 -14.69
C ASN A 255 -15.69 -3.78 -13.38
N LEU A 256 -14.68 -4.44 -12.82
CA LEU A 256 -14.79 -5.22 -11.58
C LEU A 256 -14.23 -4.47 -10.37
N ILE A 257 -13.85 -3.19 -10.50
CA ILE A 257 -13.14 -2.47 -9.43
C ILE A 257 -13.92 -2.41 -8.11
N ASN A 258 -15.24 -2.25 -8.16
CA ASN A 258 -16.10 -2.31 -6.97
C ASN A 258 -16.14 -3.70 -6.34
N GLN A 259 -15.99 -4.76 -7.15
CA GLN A 259 -15.93 -6.14 -6.66
C GLN A 259 -14.66 -6.38 -5.85
N TYR A 260 -13.53 -5.80 -6.26
CA TYR A 260 -12.29 -5.84 -5.48
C TYR A 260 -12.43 -5.04 -4.18
N TYR A 261 -13.10 -3.87 -4.22
CA TYR A 261 -13.34 -3.04 -3.05
C TYR A 261 -14.14 -3.77 -1.96
N TYR A 262 -15.23 -4.45 -2.31
CA TYR A 262 -16.04 -5.17 -1.31
C TYR A 262 -15.23 -6.24 -0.58
N ARG A 263 -14.38 -6.97 -1.31
CA ARG A 263 -13.53 -8.04 -0.75
C ARG A 263 -12.42 -7.47 0.13
N TRP A 264 -11.79 -6.37 -0.30
CA TRP A 264 -10.87 -5.62 0.55
C TRP A 264 -11.54 -5.15 1.85
N LYS A 265 -12.75 -4.61 1.77
CA LYS A 265 -13.49 -4.15 2.94
C LYS A 265 -13.79 -5.29 3.91
N ILE A 266 -14.21 -6.45 3.40
CA ILE A 266 -14.40 -7.66 4.21
C ILE A 266 -13.07 -8.09 4.85
N ARG A 267 -11.97 -8.12 4.08
CA ARG A 267 -10.63 -8.47 4.61
C ARG A 267 -10.23 -7.54 5.75
N SER A 268 -10.41 -6.23 5.59
CA SER A 268 -10.08 -5.22 6.59
C SER A 268 -10.92 -5.34 7.85
N LEU A 269 -12.23 -5.57 7.72
CA LEU A 269 -13.09 -5.79 8.87
C LEU A 269 -12.74 -7.08 9.60
N SER A 270 -12.48 -8.16 8.86
CA SER A 270 -12.04 -9.44 9.44
C SER A 270 -10.70 -9.30 10.18
N PHE A 271 -9.75 -8.56 9.62
CA PHE A 271 -8.49 -8.24 10.26
C PHE A 271 -8.72 -7.54 11.60
N CYS A 272 -9.50 -6.46 11.60
CA CYS A 272 -9.81 -5.69 12.80
C CYS A 272 -10.55 -6.49 13.87
N LEU A 273 -11.38 -7.46 13.48
CA LEU A 273 -12.18 -8.26 14.42
C LEU A 273 -11.42 -9.44 15.03
N HIS A 274 -10.50 -10.05 14.27
CA HIS A 274 -9.97 -11.38 14.60
C HIS A 274 -8.45 -11.45 14.72
N GLU A 275 -7.72 -10.50 14.14
CA GLU A 275 -6.26 -10.59 14.06
C GLU A 275 -5.53 -9.59 14.96
N ILE A 276 -6.22 -8.54 15.44
CA ILE A 276 -5.60 -7.44 16.16
C ILE A 276 -6.33 -7.02 17.42
N ASN A 277 -5.56 -6.85 18.51
CA ASN A 277 -5.95 -6.23 19.76
C ASN A 277 -5.02 -5.07 20.15
N THR A 278 -3.82 -5.01 19.54
CA THR A 278 -2.79 -3.99 19.83
C THR A 278 -2.15 -3.45 18.55
N ALA A 279 -1.52 -2.29 18.63
CA ALA A 279 -0.76 -1.70 17.51
C ALA A 279 0.41 -2.59 17.06
N GLU A 280 1.12 -3.20 18.01
CA GLU A 280 2.22 -4.12 17.72
C GLU A 280 1.73 -5.36 16.97
N GLN A 281 0.63 -5.96 17.44
CA GLN A 281 0.02 -7.09 16.74
C GLN A 281 -0.42 -6.69 15.33
N ALA A 282 -0.95 -5.48 15.14
CA ALA A 282 -1.33 -5.01 13.81
C ALA A 282 -0.13 -4.87 12.86
N GLU A 283 1.01 -4.36 13.31
CA GLU A 283 2.21 -4.30 12.48
C GLU A 283 2.81 -5.69 12.23
N ASP A 284 2.90 -6.56 13.23
CA ASP A 284 3.37 -7.95 13.08
C ASP A 284 2.54 -8.74 12.06
N ARG A 285 1.20 -8.64 12.14
CA ARG A 285 0.30 -9.30 11.19
C ARG A 285 0.44 -8.72 9.78
N THR A 286 0.65 -7.41 9.64
CA THR A 286 0.94 -6.77 8.35
C THR A 286 2.24 -7.29 7.74
N VAL A 287 3.32 -7.36 8.52
CA VAL A 287 4.62 -7.87 8.08
C VAL A 287 4.52 -9.35 7.71
N THR A 288 3.82 -10.14 8.52
CA THR A 288 3.56 -11.56 8.25
C THR A 288 2.79 -11.76 6.94
N GLN A 289 1.74 -10.97 6.67
CA GLN A 289 1.00 -11.04 5.42
C GLN A 289 1.87 -10.65 4.21
N ALA A 290 2.75 -9.64 4.36
CA ALA A 290 3.71 -9.27 3.31
C ALA A 290 4.72 -10.39 3.04
N LYS A 291 5.21 -11.07 4.08
CA LYS A 291 6.09 -12.24 3.92
C LYS A 291 5.38 -13.41 3.23
N ILE A 292 4.13 -13.70 3.60
CA ILE A 292 3.30 -14.72 2.92
C ILE A 292 3.11 -14.35 1.44
N ALA A 293 2.92 -13.08 1.12
CA ALA A 293 2.84 -12.58 -0.25
C ALA A 293 4.13 -12.77 -1.06
N PHE A 294 5.28 -12.49 -0.43
CA PHE A 294 6.59 -12.76 -1.01
C PHE A 294 6.79 -14.27 -1.26
N ASP A 295 6.51 -15.12 -0.27
CA ASP A 295 6.68 -16.57 -0.34
C ASP A 295 5.67 -17.21 -1.33
N PHE A 296 4.47 -16.65 -1.47
CA PHE A 296 3.47 -17.11 -2.43
C PHE A 296 4.01 -17.08 -3.86
N MET A 297 4.70 -16.00 -4.27
CA MET A 297 5.29 -15.89 -5.60
C MET A 297 6.39 -16.94 -5.84
N TYR A 298 7.12 -17.33 -4.79
CA TYR A 298 8.07 -18.44 -4.86
C TYR A 298 7.34 -19.78 -5.08
N ARG A 299 6.28 -20.05 -4.31
CA ARG A 299 5.50 -21.29 -4.39
C ARG A 299 4.87 -21.52 -5.76
N ILE A 300 4.33 -20.47 -6.40
CA ILE A 300 3.69 -20.60 -7.72
C ILE A 300 4.68 -20.55 -8.89
N GLY A 301 5.98 -20.48 -8.62
CA GLY A 301 7.02 -20.43 -9.66
C GLY A 301 7.06 -19.15 -10.50
N GLU A 302 6.23 -18.14 -10.17
CA GLU A 302 6.19 -16.85 -10.87
C GLU A 302 7.16 -15.82 -10.31
N ARG A 303 8.04 -16.21 -9.36
CA ARG A 303 9.08 -15.32 -8.88
C ARG A 303 9.97 -14.88 -10.04
N THR A 304 9.96 -13.57 -10.29
CA THR A 304 11.08 -12.93 -10.97
C THR A 304 12.24 -12.93 -9.99
N ALA A 305 13.19 -13.84 -10.15
CA ALA A 305 14.55 -13.52 -9.74
C ALA A 305 14.84 -12.18 -10.40
N ILE A 306 15.05 -11.15 -9.59
CA ILE A 306 15.47 -9.85 -10.10
C ILE A 306 16.66 -10.14 -11.02
N ASP A 307 16.53 -9.70 -12.28
CA ASP A 307 17.49 -9.72 -13.40
C ASP A 307 17.07 -10.53 -14.64
N ASP A 308 16.04 -11.38 -14.57
CA ASP A 308 15.61 -12.10 -15.79
C ASP A 308 14.56 -11.32 -16.59
N SER A 309 15.03 -10.39 -17.43
CA SER A 309 14.21 -9.67 -18.42
C SER A 309 13.50 -10.60 -19.42
N SER A 310 13.93 -11.86 -19.54
CA SER A 310 13.27 -12.86 -20.40
C SER A 310 11.94 -13.37 -19.81
N LYS A 311 11.76 -13.28 -18.48
CA LYS A 311 10.50 -13.67 -17.82
C LYS A 311 9.42 -12.61 -17.99
N LYS A 312 8.54 -12.87 -18.95
CA LYS A 312 7.28 -12.15 -19.15
C LYS A 312 6.23 -12.67 -18.16
N MET A 313 5.44 -11.75 -17.59
CA MET A 313 4.25 -12.11 -16.84
C MET A 313 3.04 -11.93 -17.73
N PHE A 314 2.25 -13.00 -17.88
CA PHE A 314 1.00 -12.93 -18.63
C PHE A 314 -0.12 -12.38 -17.74
N PHE A 315 -0.78 -11.33 -18.21
CA PHE A 315 -2.01 -10.79 -17.64
C PHE A 315 -3.16 -11.21 -18.54
N TYR A 316 -4.22 -11.75 -17.94
CA TYR A 316 -5.40 -12.15 -18.68
C TYR A 316 -6.26 -10.92 -18.96
N GLN A 317 -6.60 -10.71 -20.23
CA GLN A 317 -7.68 -9.78 -20.55
C GLN A 317 -9.00 -10.49 -20.24
N TYR A 318 -9.81 -9.91 -19.35
CA TYR A 318 -11.20 -10.30 -19.22
C TYR A 318 -11.87 -9.98 -20.57
N ARG A 319 -12.28 -11.02 -21.31
CA ARG A 319 -13.12 -10.86 -22.51
C ARG A 319 -14.54 -10.48 -22.09
#